data_AF-A0A183EXE3-F1
#
_entry.id   AF-A0A183EXE3-F1
#
_cell.length_a   1.000
_cell.length_b   1.000
_cell.length_c   1.000
_cell.angle_alpha   90.00
_cell.angle_beta   90.00
_cell.angle_gamma   90.00
#
_symmetry.space_group_name_H-M   'P 1'
#
loop_
_entity.id
_entity.type
_entity.pdbx_description
1 polymer ?
#
loop_
_entity_poly.entity_id
_entity_poly.type
_entity_poly.pdbx_seq_one_letter_code
_entity_poly.pdbx_strand_id
1 'polypeptide(L)'
;MFADVSVAGPLPLIYHLKDIQTREDLCTREVNVFQNGTLTIKSQISFHEVCRESIAHQCHMPVTPMPEFCTPVSDAIKQLLENSDEETLSISPEIHEFASTILSNPINELFDTYLCISQCENAE
;
A
#
# COMPACT_ATOMS: atom_id res chain seq x y z
N MET A 1 11.02 -43.47 3.32
CA MET A 1 10.46 -42.44 4.22
C MET A 1 10.94 -41.11 3.67
N PHE A 2 10.19 -40.52 2.75
CA PHE A 2 10.52 -39.22 2.20
C PHE A 2 9.78 -38.19 3.05
N ALA A 3 10.53 -37.23 3.60
CA ALA A 3 9.95 -36.11 4.31
C ALA A 3 9.29 -35.19 3.29
N ASP A 4 7.96 -35.05 3.38
CA ASP A 4 7.26 -33.95 2.75
C ASP A 4 7.69 -32.67 3.46
N VAL A 5 8.61 -31.94 2.85
CA VAL A 5 8.87 -30.54 3.20
C VAL A 5 7.69 -29.75 2.63
N SER A 6 6.64 -29.59 3.45
CA SER A 6 5.58 -28.64 3.17
C SER A 6 6.16 -27.23 3.31
N VAL A 7 6.55 -26.63 2.19
CA VAL A 7 6.79 -25.19 2.12
C VAL A 7 5.40 -24.56 2.29
N ALA A 8 5.06 -24.20 3.52
CA ALA A 8 3.80 -23.54 3.83
C ALA A 8 3.79 -22.18 3.13
N GLY A 9 3.18 -22.13 1.94
CA GLY A 9 2.82 -20.88 1.29
C GLY A 9 1.90 -20.04 2.19
N PRO A 10 1.74 -18.74 1.93
CA PRO A 10 0.86 -17.88 2.71
C PRO A 10 -0.53 -18.50 2.81
N LEU A 11 -1.09 -18.52 4.02
CA LEU A 11 -2.42 -19.10 4.27
C LEU A 11 -3.45 -18.42 3.36
N PRO A 12 -4.36 -19.19 2.73
CA PRO A 12 -5.29 -18.64 1.76
C PRO A 12 -6.21 -17.61 2.40
N LEU A 13 -6.52 -16.56 1.65
CA LEU A 13 -7.55 -15.58 1.99
C LEU A 13 -8.90 -16.04 1.45
N ILE A 14 -9.91 -16.06 2.30
CA ILE A 14 -11.29 -16.43 1.95
C ILE A 14 -12.15 -15.18 1.96
N TYR A 15 -12.76 -14.86 0.82
CA TYR A 15 -13.59 -13.67 0.64
C TYR A 15 -15.06 -14.05 0.73
N HIS A 16 -15.76 -13.54 1.75
CA HIS A 16 -17.20 -13.70 1.90
C HIS A 16 -17.90 -12.39 1.52
N LEU A 17 -18.76 -12.48 0.51
CA LEU A 17 -19.58 -11.38 0.04
C LEU A 17 -20.96 -11.45 0.68
N LYS A 18 -21.43 -10.32 1.19
CA LYS A 18 -22.80 -10.15 1.65
C LYS A 18 -23.45 -8.97 0.96
N ASP A 19 -24.63 -9.19 0.41
CA ASP A 19 -25.45 -8.12 -0.17
C ASP A 19 -26.01 -7.24 0.95
N ILE A 20 -25.70 -5.95 0.90
CA ILE A 20 -26.28 -4.96 1.80
C ILE A 20 -27.49 -4.31 1.12
N GLN A 21 -27.29 -3.90 -0.13
CA GLN A 21 -28.31 -3.25 -0.93
C GLN A 21 -28.07 -3.53 -2.42
N THR A 22 -29.14 -3.75 -3.16
CA THR A 22 -29.12 -3.79 -4.62
C THR A 22 -30.33 -3.00 -5.12
N ARG A 23 -30.06 -1.97 -5.91
CA ARG A 23 -30.99 -1.14 -6.65
C ARG A 23 -30.59 -1.18 -8.13
N GLU A 24 -31.38 -0.54 -8.98
CA GLU A 24 -31.13 -0.50 -10.43
C GLU A 24 -29.80 0.20 -10.77
N ASP A 25 -29.52 1.31 -10.10
CA ASP A 25 -28.39 2.21 -10.36
C ASP A 25 -27.26 2.13 -9.31
N LEU A 26 -27.47 1.35 -8.24
CA LEU A 26 -26.57 1.26 -7.09
C LEU A 26 -26.59 -0.14 -6.49
N CYS A 27 -25.43 -0.71 -6.23
CA CYS A 27 -25.33 -1.87 -5.36
C CYS A 27 -24.20 -1.72 -4.34
N THR A 28 -24.45 -2.17 -3.12
CA THR A 28 -23.49 -2.16 -2.02
C THR A 28 -23.27 -3.58 -1.51
N ARG A 29 -22.00 -3.94 -1.32
CA ARG A 29 -21.54 -5.25 -0.84
C ARG A 29 -20.68 -5.07 0.40
N GLU A 30 -20.87 -5.95 1.39
CA GLU A 30 -19.88 -6.17 2.45
C GLU A 30 -18.93 -7.26 2.00
N VAL A 31 -17.62 -7.00 2.13
CA VAL A 31 -16.55 -7.98 1.90
C VAL A 31 -15.89 -8.29 3.23
N ASN A 32 -16.04 -9.52 3.69
CA ASN A 32 -15.34 -10.03 4.87
C ASN A 32 -14.23 -10.98 4.39
N VAL A 33 -12.98 -10.70 4.76
CA VAL A 33 -11.82 -11.50 4.39
C VAL A 33 -11.36 -12.29 5.61
N PHE A 34 -11.26 -13.60 5.47
CA PHE A 34 -10.81 -14.50 6.52
C PHE A 34 -9.48 -15.14 6.14
N GLN A 35 -8.56 -15.21 7.10
CA GLN A 35 -7.33 -16.00 7.00
C GLN A 35 -7.29 -16.92 8.21
N ASN A 36 -7.12 -18.23 7.97
CA ASN A 36 -7.15 -19.23 9.05
C ASN A 36 -8.42 -19.20 9.92
N GLY A 37 -9.57 -18.87 9.34
CA GLY A 37 -10.84 -18.72 10.06
C GLY A 37 -10.98 -17.44 10.88
N THR A 38 -9.95 -16.60 10.96
CA THR A 38 -10.00 -15.29 11.63
C THR A 38 -10.33 -14.20 10.61
N LEU A 39 -11.27 -13.31 10.95
CA LEU A 39 -11.58 -12.13 10.15
C LEU A 39 -10.40 -11.16 10.19
N THR A 40 -9.78 -10.89 9.02
CA THR A 40 -8.62 -10.00 8.90
C THR A 40 -9.01 -8.64 8.33
N ILE A 41 -9.94 -8.61 7.37
CA ILE A 41 -10.39 -7.37 6.71
C ILE A 41 -11.91 -7.37 6.65
N LYS A 42 -12.50 -6.21 6.92
CA LYS A 42 -13.90 -5.94 6.69
C LYS A 42 -14.05 -4.65 5.89
N SER A 43 -14.70 -4.72 4.73
CA SER A 43 -14.89 -3.57 3.85
C SER A 43 -16.33 -3.51 3.34
N GLN A 44 -16.77 -2.30 3.01
CA GLN A 44 -18.02 -2.05 2.31
C GLN A 44 -17.71 -1.34 1.00
N ILE A 45 -18.21 -1.88 -0.11
CA ILE A 45 -17.95 -1.37 -1.45
C ILE A 45 -19.29 -1.04 -2.10
N SER A 46 -19.39 0.18 -2.64
CA SER A 46 -20.57 0.65 -3.37
C SER A 46 -20.21 0.84 -4.85
N PHE A 47 -21.03 0.27 -5.72
CA PHE A 47 -20.94 0.39 -7.16
C PHE A 47 -22.12 1.21 -7.64
N HIS A 48 -21.84 2.25 -8.41
CA HIS A 48 -22.84 3.13 -9.00
C HIS A 48 -22.82 2.96 -10.52
N GLU A 49 -23.99 3.01 -11.15
CA GLU A 49 -24.08 3.15 -12.60
C GLU A 49 -23.40 4.45 -13.03
N VAL A 50 -22.75 4.41 -14.21
CA VAL A 50 -22.10 5.59 -14.77
C VAL A 50 -23.16 6.66 -15.06
N CYS A 51 -23.15 7.74 -14.30
CA CYS A 51 -24.03 8.88 -14.50
C CYS A 51 -23.20 10.12 -14.89
N ARG A 52 -23.75 10.98 -15.74
CA ARG A 52 -23.14 12.31 -15.97
C ARG A 52 -23.33 13.13 -14.72
N GLU A 53 -22.24 13.45 -14.04
CA GLU A 53 -22.27 14.32 -12.86
C GLU A 53 -22.90 15.67 -13.23
N SER A 54 -23.90 16.08 -12.46
CA SER A 54 -24.55 17.39 -12.64
C SER A 54 -23.63 18.55 -12.25
N ILE A 55 -22.62 18.29 -11.42
CA ILE A 55 -21.61 19.25 -10.96
C ILE A 55 -20.29 18.50 -10.81
N ALA A 56 -19.31 18.81 -11.67
CA ALA A 56 -17.95 18.33 -11.52
C ALA A 56 -17.12 19.45 -10.85
N HIS A 57 -16.66 19.21 -9.63
CA HIS A 57 -15.69 20.07 -8.95
C HIS A 57 -14.62 19.18 -8.32
N GLN A 58 -13.37 19.61 -8.43
CA GLN A 58 -12.24 18.98 -7.76
C GLN A 58 -11.33 20.09 -7.23
N CYS A 59 -10.69 19.85 -6.09
CA CYS A 59 -9.67 20.76 -5.62
C CYS A 59 -8.49 20.80 -6.60
N HIS A 60 -7.75 21.90 -6.60
CA HIS A 60 -6.49 21.93 -7.33
C HIS A 60 -5.51 20.95 -6.68
N MET A 61 -4.92 20.09 -7.51
CA MET A 61 -3.79 19.27 -7.10
C MET A 61 -2.67 20.19 -6.55
N PRO A 62 -1.99 19.79 -5.46
CA PRO A 62 -0.85 20.53 -4.97
C PRO A 62 0.25 20.60 -6.04
N VAL A 63 1.03 21.69 -6.01
CA VAL A 63 2.22 21.80 -6.86
C VAL A 63 3.30 20.88 -6.30
N THR A 64 3.59 19.80 -7.01
CA THR A 64 4.64 18.83 -6.66
C THR A 64 5.64 18.70 -7.80
N PRO A 65 6.90 18.32 -7.53
CA PRO A 65 7.84 17.96 -8.58
C PRO A 65 7.29 16.86 -9.50
N MET A 66 7.80 16.78 -10.73
CA MET A 66 7.48 15.65 -11.59
C MET A 66 8.06 14.36 -10.99
N PRO A 67 7.41 13.19 -11.19
CA PRO A 67 7.85 11.94 -10.59
C PRO A 67 9.30 11.57 -10.87
N GLU A 68 9.84 11.91 -12.05
CA GLU A 68 11.26 11.67 -12.38
C GLU A 68 12.27 12.42 -11.47
N PHE A 69 11.81 13.42 -10.73
CA PHE A 69 12.60 14.17 -9.76
C PHE A 69 12.37 13.72 -8.31
N CYS A 70 11.49 12.75 -8.08
CA CYS A 70 11.24 12.19 -6.76
C CYS A 70 12.04 10.89 -6.58
N THR A 71 12.52 10.65 -5.37
CA THR A 71 13.29 9.44 -5.06
C THR A 71 12.32 8.28 -4.77
N PRO A 72 12.47 7.11 -5.40
CA PRO A 72 11.71 5.93 -5.01
C PRO A 72 11.97 5.55 -3.54
N VAL A 73 10.94 5.12 -2.82
CA VAL A 73 11.06 4.70 -1.41
C VAL A 73 12.10 3.60 -1.28
N SER A 74 12.13 2.65 -2.22
CA SER A 74 13.10 1.56 -2.19
C SER A 74 14.54 2.07 -2.25
N ASP A 75 14.84 3.06 -3.09
CA ASP A 75 16.18 3.64 -3.20
C ASP A 75 16.54 4.49 -1.97
N ALA A 76 15.58 5.24 -1.43
CA ALA A 76 15.78 5.98 -0.18
C ALA A 76 16.10 5.05 1.00
N ILE A 77 15.43 3.89 1.09
CA ILE A 77 15.71 2.88 2.12
C ILE A 77 17.09 2.25 1.90
N LYS A 78 17.49 1.93 0.67
CA LYS A 78 18.85 1.41 0.38
C LYS A 78 19.92 2.41 0.83
N GLN A 79 19.76 3.68 0.45
CA GLN A 79 20.68 4.74 0.87
C GLN A 79 20.74 4.88 2.39
N LEU A 80 19.60 4.77 3.08
CA LEU A 80 19.55 4.80 4.54
C LEU A 80 20.38 3.66 5.16
N LEU A 81 20.27 2.44 4.63
CA LEU A 81 21.01 1.29 5.10
C LEU A 81 22.51 1.41 4.81
N GLU A 82 22.88 1.80 3.58
CA GLU A 82 24.27 1.98 3.16
C GLU A 82 25.00 3.09 3.96
N ASN A 83 24.32 4.20 4.23
CA ASN A 83 24.91 5.32 4.98
C ASN A 83 25.00 5.07 6.50
N SER A 84 24.25 4.09 7.02
CA SER A 84 24.31 3.77 8.46
C SER A 84 25.62 3.11 8.88
N ASP A 85 26.32 2.50 7.93
CA ASP A 85 27.63 1.86 8.14
C ASP A 85 28.79 2.88 8.17
N GLU A 86 28.59 4.10 7.65
CA GLU A 86 29.67 5.06 7.29
C GLU A 86 29.76 6.32 8.18
N GLU A 87 29.04 6.39 9.32
CA GLU A 87 29.17 7.35 10.45
C GLU A 87 27.88 8.14 10.81
N THR A 88 27.66 8.27 12.13
CA THR A 88 26.73 9.14 12.90
C THR A 88 25.29 8.73 13.20
N LEU A 89 24.67 7.76 12.50
CA LEU A 89 23.33 7.26 12.85
C LEU A 89 23.30 5.73 12.87
N SER A 90 23.52 5.14 14.05
CA SER A 90 23.31 3.70 14.25
C SER A 90 21.81 3.42 14.17
N ILE A 91 21.39 2.82 13.06
CA ILE A 91 20.03 2.35 12.87
C ILE A 91 19.83 1.13 13.77
N SER A 92 18.71 1.08 14.48
CA SER A 92 18.46 -0.06 15.35
C SER A 92 18.28 -1.35 14.53
N PRO A 93 18.64 -2.52 15.07
CA PRO A 93 18.46 -3.80 14.38
C PRO A 93 17.02 -4.03 13.90
N GLU A 94 16.03 -3.56 14.65
CA GLU A 94 14.62 -3.66 14.33
C GLU A 94 14.26 -2.85 13.07
N ILE A 95 14.82 -1.64 12.93
CA ILE A 95 14.61 -0.81 11.74
C ILE A 95 15.32 -1.43 10.53
N HIS A 96 16.50 -2.02 10.73
CA HIS A 96 17.22 -2.71 9.66
C HIS A 96 16.43 -3.93 9.15
N GLU A 97 15.89 -4.75 10.05
CA GLU A 97 15.04 -5.91 9.70
C GLU A 97 13.77 -5.48 8.97
N PHE A 98 13.12 -4.41 9.46
CA PHE A 98 11.93 -3.86 8.84
C PHE A 98 12.22 -3.29 7.43
N ALA A 99 13.29 -2.52 7.28
CA ALA A 99 13.74 -1.99 6.00
C ALA A 99 14.04 -3.11 4.99
N SER A 100 14.72 -4.17 5.43
CA SER A 100 14.99 -5.35 4.62
C SER A 100 13.69 -6.04 4.18
N THR A 101 12.71 -6.14 5.07
CA THR A 101 11.39 -6.70 4.78
C THR A 101 10.67 -5.88 3.71
N ILE A 102 10.68 -4.55 3.83
CA ILE A 102 10.09 -3.65 2.82
C ILE A 102 10.75 -3.90 1.47
N LEU A 103 12.08 -3.84 1.38
CA LEU A 103 12.81 -4.00 0.12
C LEU A 103 12.57 -5.35 -0.56
N SER A 104 12.39 -6.42 0.23
CA SER A 104 12.15 -7.76 -0.28
C SER A 104 10.72 -8.01 -0.79
N ASN A 105 9.79 -7.07 -0.61
CA ASN A 105 8.41 -7.27 -1.00
C ASN A 105 8.26 -7.20 -2.54
N PRO A 106 7.68 -8.24 -3.20
CA PRO A 106 7.52 -8.25 -4.65
C PRO A 106 6.62 -7.13 -5.18
N ILE A 107 5.83 -6.47 -4.32
CA ILE A 107 5.04 -5.29 -4.73
C ILE A 107 5.93 -4.17 -5.27
N ASN A 108 7.17 -4.05 -4.80
CA ASN A 108 8.10 -3.00 -5.23
C ASN A 108 8.51 -3.16 -6.70
N GLU A 109 8.42 -4.37 -7.27
CA GLU A 109 8.67 -4.60 -8.70
C GLU A 109 7.50 -4.13 -9.57
N LEU A 110 6.30 -4.02 -9.00
CA LEU A 110 5.08 -3.62 -9.69
C LEU A 110 4.77 -2.13 -9.49
N PHE A 111 4.94 -1.65 -8.26
CA PHE A 111 4.62 -0.31 -7.83
C PHE A 111 5.64 0.14 -6.77
N ASP A 112 6.50 1.08 -7.14
CA ASP A 112 7.29 1.82 -6.14
C ASP A 112 6.59 3.14 -5.80
N THR A 113 6.71 3.55 -4.54
CA THR A 113 6.19 4.82 -4.06
C THR A 113 7.27 5.88 -4.20
N TYR A 114 6.92 7.05 -4.71
CA TYR A 114 7.86 8.15 -4.88
C TYR A 114 7.77 9.12 -3.70
N LEU A 115 8.90 9.35 -3.04
CA LEU A 115 9.03 10.35 -1.99
C LEU A 115 9.31 11.70 -2.64
N CYS A 116 8.30 12.58 -2.59
CA CYS A 116 8.47 13.98 -2.96
C CYS A 116 8.49 14.81 -1.66
N ILE A 117 9.67 15.27 -1.25
CA ILE A 117 9.79 16.22 -0.14
C ILE A 117 9.54 17.61 -0.73
N SER A 118 8.31 18.10 -0.62
CA SER A 118 8.06 19.51 -0.87
C SER A 118 8.71 20.32 0.25
N GLN A 119 9.65 21.22 -0.09
CA GLN A 119 10.00 22.28 0.86
C GLN A 119 8.74 23.10 1.09
N CYS A 120 8.23 23.11 2.33
CA CYS A 120 7.27 24.12 2.72
C CYS A 120 7.99 25.46 2.64
N GLU A 121 7.84 26.20 1.54
CA GLU A 121 8.13 27.63 1.55
C GLU A 121 7.17 28.24 2.57
N ASN A 122 7.73 28.74 3.67
CA ASN A 122 6.96 29.53 4.63
C ASN A 122 6.38 30.72 3.86
N ALA A 123 5.05 30.77 3.75
CA ALA A 123 4.37 31.95 3.26
C ALA A 123 4.68 33.11 4.22
N GLU A 124 5.41 34.12 3.73
CA GLU A 124 5.51 35.44 4.36
C GLU A 124 4.17 36.19 4.32
#